data_AF-A0A401T8M9-F1
#
_entry.id   AF-A0A401T8M9-F1
#
_cell.length_a   1.000
_cell.length_b   1.000
_cell.length_c   1.000
_cell.angle_alpha   90.00
_cell.angle_beta   90.00
_cell.angle_gamma   90.00
#
_symmetry.space_group_name_H-M   'P 1'
#
loop_
_entity.id
_entity.type
_entity.pdbx_description
1 polymer ?
#
loop_
_entity_poly.entity_id
_entity_poly.type
_entity_poly.pdbx_seq_one_letter_code
_entity_poly.pdbx_strand_id
1 'polypeptide(L)'
;VMFLGELEEILDVIEPSQFVKVQEALFKQIAKCISSPHFQVAERALYFWNNEYILSLIEENCQGILPIMFGTLYRVSKEHWNQTIVSLIYNVLKTFMEMNSALFDELTASYKVDRQREIKKEQEREELWRRLDDLQLRKMKSVEDLDSLPDKPSLSCPD
;
A
#
# COMPACT_ATOMS: atom_id res chain seq x y z
N VAL A 1 20.67 3.91 -0.84
CA VAL A 1 21.07 5.28 -0.42
C VAL A 1 21.92 5.95 -1.48
N MET A 2 23.07 5.40 -1.89
CA MET A 2 23.93 6.00 -2.94
C MET A 2 23.19 6.31 -4.25
N PHE A 3 22.38 5.38 -4.78
CA PHE A 3 21.56 5.61 -5.97
C PHE A 3 20.59 6.80 -5.87
N LEU A 4 20.06 7.11 -4.67
CA LEU A 4 19.19 8.27 -4.50
C LEU A 4 19.98 9.58 -4.56
N GLY A 5 21.27 9.55 -4.17
CA GLY A 5 22.17 10.70 -4.34
C GLY A 5 22.45 10.98 -5.81
N GLU A 6 22.92 9.98 -6.54
CA GLU A 6 23.18 10.11 -7.99
C GLU A 6 21.92 10.54 -8.76
N LEU A 7 20.75 10.03 -8.35
CA LEU A 7 19.48 10.41 -8.96
C LEU A 7 19.14 11.89 -8.73
N GLU A 8 19.42 12.44 -7.55
CA GLU A 8 19.26 13.86 -7.28
C GLU A 8 20.20 14.70 -8.17
N GLU A 9 21.47 14.32 -8.29
CA GLU A 9 22.44 15.03 -9.15
C GLU A 9 22.01 15.02 -10.62
N ILE A 10 21.40 13.92 -11.10
CA ILE A 10 20.83 13.85 -12.45
C ILE A 10 19.62 14.77 -12.58
N LEU A 11 18.75 14.81 -11.56
CA LEU A 11 17.56 15.66 -11.57
C LEU A 11 17.93 17.16 -11.48
N ASP A 12 19.06 17.53 -10.90
CA ASP A 12 19.52 18.93 -10.84
C ASP A 12 19.87 19.51 -12.21
N VAL A 13 20.21 18.67 -13.18
CA VAL A 13 20.57 19.09 -14.54
C VAL A 13 19.53 18.66 -15.59
N ILE A 14 18.46 17.98 -15.18
CA ILE A 14 17.43 17.50 -16.11
C ILE A 14 16.63 18.69 -16.66
N GLU A 15 16.36 18.71 -17.95
CA GLU A 15 15.42 19.68 -18.52
C GLU A 15 13.96 19.31 -18.20
N PRO A 16 13.04 20.27 -17.98
CA PRO A 16 11.63 19.99 -17.72
C PRO A 16 10.99 19.09 -18.79
N SER A 17 11.35 19.28 -20.06
CA SER A 17 10.86 18.49 -21.20
C SER A 17 11.24 17.00 -21.12
N GLN A 18 12.39 16.68 -20.50
CA GLN A 18 12.84 15.31 -20.28
C GLN A 18 12.23 14.73 -19.01
N PHE A 19 12.08 15.55 -17.97
CA PHE A 19 11.46 15.15 -16.70
C PHE A 19 10.05 14.58 -16.90
N VAL A 20 9.22 15.24 -17.73
CA VAL A 20 7.84 14.79 -18.03
C VAL A 20 7.79 13.36 -18.58
N LYS A 21 8.83 12.90 -19.27
CA LYS A 21 8.90 11.55 -19.86
C LYS A 21 9.17 10.46 -18.82
N VAL A 22 9.81 10.81 -17.70
CA VAL A 22 10.29 9.86 -16.69
C VAL A 22 9.58 9.97 -15.35
N GLN A 23 8.91 11.10 -15.09
CA GLN A 23 8.34 11.44 -13.78
C GLN A 23 7.46 10.34 -13.19
N GLU A 24 6.59 9.69 -13.98
CA GLU A 24 5.71 8.67 -13.41
C GLU A 24 6.47 7.46 -12.88
N ALA A 25 7.42 6.94 -13.68
CA ALA A 25 8.22 5.79 -13.29
C ALA A 25 9.14 6.13 -12.12
N LEU A 26 9.73 7.32 -12.15
CA LEU A 26 10.57 7.88 -11.09
C LEU A 26 9.81 7.97 -9.77
N PHE A 27 8.66 8.64 -9.73
CA PHE A 27 7.89 8.84 -8.50
C PHE A 27 7.23 7.56 -7.99
N LYS A 28 6.89 6.61 -8.88
CA LYS A 28 6.52 5.23 -8.45
C LYS A 28 7.66 4.56 -7.68
N GLN A 29 8.92 4.80 -8.06
CA GLN A 29 10.07 4.25 -7.35
C GLN A 29 10.39 5.03 -6.06
N ILE A 30 10.30 6.37 -6.08
CA ILE A 30 10.46 7.21 -4.88
C ILE A 30 9.42 6.83 -3.82
N ALA A 31 8.16 6.62 -4.21
CA ALA A 31 7.11 6.13 -3.31
C ALA A 31 7.53 4.84 -2.59
N LYS A 32 8.06 3.86 -3.32
CA LYS A 32 8.57 2.61 -2.71
C LYS A 32 9.70 2.90 -1.72
N CYS A 33 10.63 3.78 -2.06
CA CYS A 33 11.73 4.19 -1.17
C CYS A 33 11.23 4.86 0.12
N ILE A 34 10.24 5.74 0.04
CA ILE A 34 9.62 6.39 1.22
C ILE A 34 8.91 5.36 2.10
N SER A 35 8.26 4.35 1.50
CA SER A 35 7.61 3.27 2.26
C SER A 35 8.57 2.24 2.84
N SER A 36 9.88 2.39 2.62
CA SER A 36 10.88 1.45 3.12
C SER A 36 10.90 1.44 4.66
N PRO A 37 10.96 0.28 5.31
CA PRO A 37 11.13 0.22 6.76
C PRO A 37 12.52 0.69 7.21
N HIS A 38 13.48 0.78 6.28
CA HIS A 38 14.84 1.23 6.55
C HIS A 38 14.91 2.76 6.54
N PHE A 39 15.01 3.37 7.73
CA PHE A 39 14.88 4.82 7.88
C PHE A 39 15.82 5.64 6.98
N GLN A 40 17.09 5.24 6.79
CA GLN A 40 18.01 5.99 5.93
C GLN A 40 17.58 6.04 4.45
N VAL A 41 16.83 5.03 3.97
CA VAL A 41 16.32 5.01 2.60
C VAL A 41 15.12 5.95 2.49
N ALA A 42 14.20 5.90 3.46
CA ALA A 42 13.03 6.76 3.51
C ALA A 42 13.43 8.24 3.68
N GLU A 43 14.32 8.53 4.62
CA GLU A 43 14.85 9.88 4.87
C GLU A 43 15.52 10.45 3.62
N ARG A 44 16.44 9.70 3.00
CA ARG A 44 17.15 10.17 1.81
C ARG A 44 16.22 10.48 0.64
N ALA A 45 15.14 9.71 0.48
CA ALA A 45 14.12 9.95 -0.54
C ALA A 45 13.27 11.19 -0.23
N LEU A 46 12.93 11.42 1.04
CA LEU A 46 12.16 12.61 1.47
C LEU A 46 12.95 13.91 1.30
N TYR A 47 14.27 13.87 1.31
CA TYR A 47 15.11 15.06 1.08
C TYR A 47 15.05 15.62 -0.34
N PHE A 48 14.46 14.91 -1.31
CA PHE A 48 14.21 15.49 -2.63
C PHE A 48 13.32 16.73 -2.57
N TRP A 49 12.45 16.84 -1.56
CA TRP A 49 11.60 18.02 -1.34
C TRP A 49 12.36 19.23 -0.77
N ASN A 50 13.62 19.08 -0.36
CA ASN A 50 14.45 20.19 0.09
C ASN A 50 15.21 20.86 -1.07
N ASN A 51 15.26 20.21 -2.23
CA ASN A 51 15.92 20.73 -3.42
C ASN A 51 14.94 21.62 -4.20
N GLU A 52 15.25 22.91 -4.31
CA GLU A 52 14.34 23.90 -4.91
C GLU A 52 14.03 23.61 -6.38
N TYR A 53 14.99 23.07 -7.14
CA TYR A 53 14.78 22.75 -8.55
C TYR A 53 13.91 21.50 -8.72
N ILE A 54 14.15 20.45 -7.94
CA ILE A 54 13.27 19.27 -7.95
C ILE A 54 11.86 19.67 -7.50
N LEU A 55 11.76 20.56 -6.50
CA LEU A 55 10.47 21.03 -6.01
C LEU A 55 9.69 21.81 -7.08
N SER A 56 10.34 22.67 -7.86
CA SER A 56 9.69 23.39 -8.96
C SER A 56 9.21 22.45 -10.08
N LEU A 57 10.01 21.43 -10.42
CA LEU A 57 9.60 20.37 -11.36
C LEU A 57 8.36 19.60 -10.86
N ILE A 58 8.30 19.33 -9.55
CA ILE A 58 7.14 18.70 -8.92
C ILE A 58 5.92 19.63 -8.99
N GLU A 59 6.09 20.92 -8.72
CA GLU A 59 5.00 21.91 -8.73
C GLU A 59 4.35 22.00 -10.11
N GLU A 60 5.15 22.15 -11.16
CA GLU A 60 4.69 22.22 -12.55
C GLU A 60 3.94 20.96 -13.01
N ASN A 61 4.25 19.81 -12.39
CA ASN A 61 3.68 18.51 -12.75
C ASN A 61 2.82 17.89 -11.64
N CYS A 62 2.35 18.70 -10.69
CA CYS A 62 1.69 18.23 -9.47
C CYS A 62 0.48 17.34 -9.76
N GLN A 63 -0.27 17.64 -10.82
CA GLN A 63 -1.44 16.86 -11.26
C GLN A 63 -1.12 15.38 -11.55
N GLY A 64 0.07 15.07 -12.07
CA GLY A 64 0.50 13.69 -12.34
C GLY A 64 1.23 13.04 -11.17
N ILE A 65 2.04 13.82 -10.44
CA ILE A 65 2.89 13.31 -9.37
C ILE A 65 2.12 13.06 -8.07
N LEU A 66 1.24 14.00 -7.69
CA LEU A 66 0.52 13.93 -6.42
C LEU A 66 -0.32 12.65 -6.29
N PRO A 67 -1.12 12.21 -7.28
CA PRO A 67 -1.88 10.96 -7.18
C PRO A 67 -1.00 9.71 -6.96
N ILE A 68 0.21 9.68 -7.52
CA ILE A 68 1.17 8.57 -7.37
C ILE A 68 1.72 8.53 -5.93
N MET A 69 2.04 9.70 -5.38
CA MET A 69 2.69 9.82 -4.09
C MET A 69 1.71 9.76 -2.92
N PHE A 70 0.50 10.29 -3.10
CA PHE A 70 -0.46 10.55 -2.03
C PHE A 70 -0.77 9.30 -1.19
N GLY A 71 -1.17 8.20 -1.84
CA GLY A 71 -1.54 6.97 -1.12
C GLY A 71 -0.39 6.40 -0.29
N THR A 72 0.84 6.55 -0.76
CA THR A 72 2.03 6.12 -0.03
C THR A 72 2.29 7.04 1.17
N LEU A 73 2.36 8.34 0.94
CA LEU A 73 2.64 9.32 2.00
C LEU A 73 1.58 9.27 3.10
N TYR A 74 0.31 9.20 2.74
CA TYR A 74 -0.81 9.19 3.68
C TYR A 74 -0.89 7.89 4.50
N ARG A 75 -0.44 6.76 3.96
CA ARG A 75 -0.30 5.50 4.69
C ARG A 75 0.88 5.55 5.65
N VAL A 76 2.06 5.92 5.15
CA VAL A 76 3.31 5.90 5.91
C VAL A 76 3.28 6.93 7.05
N SER A 77 2.59 8.07 6.90
CA SER A 77 2.40 9.05 7.98
C SER A 77 1.68 8.50 9.22
N LYS A 78 0.95 7.38 9.08
CA LYS A 78 0.21 6.72 10.18
C LYS A 78 0.89 5.46 10.69
N GLU A 79 1.63 4.77 9.84
CA GLU A 79 2.15 3.42 10.11
C GLU A 79 3.66 3.38 10.39
N HIS A 80 4.41 4.43 10.06
CA HIS A 80 5.87 4.40 10.20
C HIS A 80 6.33 4.50 11.66
N TRP A 81 7.28 3.65 12.05
CA TRP A 81 7.74 3.54 13.44
C TRP A 81 8.63 4.73 13.89
N ASN A 82 9.41 5.30 12.97
CA ASN A 82 10.31 6.42 13.25
C ASN A 82 9.59 7.77 13.14
N GLN A 83 9.52 8.51 14.24
CA GLN A 83 8.83 9.80 14.35
C GLN A 83 9.44 10.91 13.48
N THR A 84 10.76 10.90 13.25
CA THR A 84 11.42 11.88 12.37
C THR A 84 10.93 11.72 10.93
N ILE A 85 10.83 10.48 10.46
CA ILE A 85 10.32 10.17 9.12
C ILE A 85 8.85 10.60 9.00
N VAL A 86 8.04 10.33 10.03
CA VAL A 86 6.64 10.78 10.09
C VAL A 86 6.56 12.31 9.97
N SER A 87 7.41 13.05 10.69
CA SER A 87 7.47 14.52 10.60
C SER A 87 7.84 15.00 9.20
N LEU A 88 8.84 14.38 8.55
CA LEU A 88 9.23 14.73 7.18
C LEU A 88 8.10 14.45 6.18
N ILE A 89 7.36 13.35 6.35
CA ILE A 89 6.20 13.04 5.50
C ILE A 89 5.10 14.08 5.68
N TYR A 90 4.83 14.54 6.91
CA TYR A 90 3.84 15.61 7.13
C TYR A 90 4.26 16.92 6.45
N ASN A 91 5.55 17.26 6.47
CA ASN A 91 6.04 18.42 5.72
C ASN A 91 5.77 18.26 4.22
N VAL A 92 6.10 17.11 3.64
CA VAL A 92 5.84 16.81 2.23
C VAL A 92 4.34 16.87 1.89
N LEU A 93 3.48 16.28 2.73
CA LEU A 93 2.03 16.35 2.57
C LEU A 93 1.51 17.79 2.61
N LYS A 94 2.05 18.62 3.50
CA LYS A 94 1.70 20.04 3.59
C LYS A 94 2.11 20.78 2.31
N THR A 95 3.32 20.55 1.82
CA THR A 95 3.79 21.15 0.56
C THR A 95 2.89 20.77 -0.61
N PHE A 96 2.47 19.51 -0.73
CA PHE A 96 1.52 19.11 -1.78
C PHE A 96 0.14 19.76 -1.64
N MET A 97 -0.34 19.96 -0.41
CA MET A 97 -1.58 20.68 -0.16
C MET A 97 -1.47 22.16 -0.54
N GLU A 98 -0.32 22.80 -0.29
CA GLU A 98 -0.05 24.18 -0.69
C GLU A 98 0.02 24.33 -2.22
N MET A 99 0.60 23.34 -2.93
CA MET A 99 0.66 23.33 -4.40
C MET A 99 -0.72 23.16 -5.05
N ASN A 100 -1.56 22.27 -4.52
CA ASN A 100 -2.87 21.98 -5.10
C ASN A 100 -3.86 21.42 -4.08
N SER A 101 -4.50 22.31 -3.33
CA SER A 101 -5.44 21.96 -2.26
C SER A 101 -6.65 21.19 -2.78
N ALA A 102 -7.20 21.58 -3.93
CA ALA A 102 -8.38 20.92 -4.51
C ALA A 102 -8.12 19.45 -4.85
N LEU A 103 -7.00 19.16 -5.53
CA LEU A 103 -6.61 17.78 -5.85
C LEU A 103 -6.25 16.99 -4.58
N PHE A 104 -5.60 17.63 -3.61
CA PHE A 104 -5.27 17.00 -2.34
C PHE A 104 -6.52 16.57 -1.57
N ASP A 105 -7.55 17.42 -1.52
CA ASP A 105 -8.83 17.12 -0.88
C ASP A 105 -9.60 16.00 -1.60
N GLU A 106 -9.61 16.02 -2.94
CA GLU A 106 -10.20 14.95 -3.76
C GLU A 106 -9.53 13.59 -3.47
N LEU A 107 -8.20 13.54 -3.50
CA LEU A 107 -7.44 12.32 -3.22
C LEU A 107 -7.64 11.85 -1.77
N THR A 108 -7.75 12.78 -0.81
CA THR A 108 -8.07 12.46 0.58
C THR A 108 -9.45 11.82 0.72
N ALA A 109 -10.45 12.32 -0.01
CA ALA A 109 -11.79 11.76 -0.04
C ALA A 109 -11.79 10.37 -0.69
N SER A 110 -11.17 10.22 -1.87
CA SER A 110 -11.08 8.93 -2.57
C SER A 110 -10.37 7.88 -1.72
N TYR A 111 -9.24 8.23 -1.10
CA TYR A 111 -8.46 7.29 -0.29
C TYR A 111 -9.26 6.72 0.89
N LYS A 112 -10.10 7.53 1.54
CA LYS A 112 -10.98 7.06 2.63
C LYS A 112 -11.99 6.04 2.13
N VAL A 113 -12.60 6.31 0.96
CA VAL A 113 -13.57 5.41 0.33
C VAL A 113 -12.91 4.09 -0.09
N ASP A 114 -11.76 4.17 -0.76
CA ASP A 114 -11.01 2.99 -1.20
C ASP A 114 -10.55 2.14 -0.02
N ARG A 115 -10.07 2.77 1.07
CA ARG A 115 -9.69 2.04 2.28
C ARG A 115 -10.86 1.30 2.91
N GLN A 116 -12.04 1.94 2.98
CA GLN A 116 -13.24 1.28 3.51
C GLN A 116 -13.67 0.11 2.63
N ARG A 117 -13.55 0.26 1.31
CA ARG A 117 -13.86 -0.80 0.34
C ARG A 117 -12.92 -1.99 0.48
N GLU A 118 -11.62 -1.75 0.65
CA GLU A 118 -10.63 -2.82 0.86
C GLU A 118 -10.85 -3.56 2.18
N ILE A 119 -11.17 -2.84 3.27
CA ILE A 119 -11.53 -3.48 4.55
C ILE A 119 -12.76 -4.38 4.39
N LYS A 120 -13.80 -3.90 3.70
CA LYS A 120 -15.02 -4.69 3.47
C LYS A 120 -14.74 -5.96 2.64
N LYS A 121 -13.94 -5.84 1.58
CA LYS A 121 -13.53 -7.00 0.77
C LYS A 121 -12.76 -8.03 1.60
N GLU A 122 -11.91 -7.59 2.51
CA GLU A 122 -11.17 -8.50 3.38
C GLU A 122 -12.09 -9.22 4.36
N GLN A 123 -13.07 -8.52 4.94
CA GLN A 123 -14.10 -9.13 5.80
C GLN A 123 -14.93 -10.18 5.04
N GLU A 124 -15.37 -9.86 3.82
CA GLU A 124 -16.09 -10.81 2.95
C GLU A 124 -15.22 -12.04 2.66
N ARG A 125 -13.91 -11.85 2.42
CA ARG A 125 -12.95 -12.95 2.21
C ARG A 125 -12.83 -13.82 3.46
N GLU A 126 -12.66 -13.23 4.64
CA GLU A 126 -12.57 -13.96 5.92
C GLU A 126 -13.85 -14.75 6.23
N GLU A 127 -15.03 -14.19 5.94
CA GLU A 127 -16.30 -14.88 6.11
C GLU A 127 -16.42 -16.09 5.18
N LEU A 128 -15.99 -15.94 3.92
CA LEU A 128 -15.96 -17.05 2.96
C LEU A 128 -15.01 -18.17 3.44
N TRP A 129 -13.82 -17.82 3.93
CA TRP A 129 -12.88 -18.79 4.50
C TRP A 129 -13.45 -19.51 5.72
N ARG A 130 -14.07 -18.77 6.66
CA ARG A 130 -14.74 -19.38 7.83
C ARG A 130 -15.84 -20.36 7.43
N ARG A 131 -16.65 -20.03 6.40
CA ARG A 131 -17.69 -20.94 5.90
C ARG A 131 -17.11 -22.20 5.26
N LEU A 132 -15.99 -22.09 4.56
CA LEU A 132 -15.28 -23.24 4.00
C LEU A 132 -14.76 -24.17 5.09
N ASP A 133 -14.13 -23.61 6.13
CA ASP A 133 -13.61 -24.37 7.27
C ASP A 133 -14.74 -25.12 8.00
N ASP A 134 -15.87 -24.44 8.25
CA ASP A 134 -17.06 -25.04 8.87
C ASP A 134 -17.62 -26.21 8.04
N LEU A 135 -17.67 -26.07 6.72
CA LEU A 135 -18.12 -27.13 5.81
C LEU A 135 -17.15 -28.32 5.81
N GLN A 136 -15.84 -28.06 5.85
CA GLN A 136 -14.83 -29.11 5.94
C GLN A 136 -14.93 -29.88 7.26
N LEU A 137 -15.08 -29.18 8.39
CA LEU A 137 -15.29 -29.78 9.71
C LEU A 137 -16.56 -30.64 9.78
N ARG A 138 -17.67 -30.16 9.21
CA ARG A 138 -18.92 -30.94 9.13
C ARG A 138 -18.73 -32.21 8.30
N LYS A 139 -18.02 -32.12 7.17
CA LYS A 139 -17.72 -33.28 6.34
C LYS A 139 -16.84 -34.30 7.08
N MET A 140 -15.79 -33.87 7.78
CA MET A 140 -14.94 -34.77 8.57
C MET A 140 -15.75 -35.48 9.67
N LYS A 141 -16.59 -34.75 10.42
CA LYS A 141 -17.48 -35.36 11.42
C LYS A 141 -18.44 -36.38 10.81
N SER A 142 -19.03 -36.06 9.65
CA SER A 142 -19.95 -37.01 8.99
C SER A 142 -19.25 -38.30 8.54
N VAL A 143 -17.95 -38.25 8.23
CA VAL A 143 -17.16 -39.43 7.85
C VAL A 143 -16.79 -40.24 9.10
N GLU A 144 -16.41 -39.59 10.21
CA GLU A 144 -16.17 -40.26 11.49
C GLU A 144 -17.45 -40.92 12.07
N ASP A 145 -18.61 -40.28 11.91
CA ASP A 145 -19.91 -40.84 12.30
C ASP A 145 -20.33 -42.05 11.43
N LEU A 146 -19.84 -42.14 10.19
CA LEU A 146 -20.07 -43.28 9.29
C LEU A 146 -19.17 -44.48 9.61
N ASP A 147 -17.92 -44.24 10.02
CA ASP A 147 -16.96 -45.29 10.42
C ASP A 147 -17.18 -45.80 11.85
N SER A 148 -18.00 -45.13 12.66
CA SER A 148 -18.33 -45.52 14.05
C SER A 148 -19.64 -46.29 14.21
N LEU A 149 -20.34 -46.60 13.11
CA LEU A 149 -21.51 -47.48 13.12
C LEU A 149 -21.09 -48.92 13.48
N PRO A 150 -21.67 -49.54 14.53
CA PRO A 150 -21.32 -50.91 14.89
C PRO A 150 -21.72 -51.87 13.76
N ASP A 151 -20.79 -52.74 13.37
CA ASP A 151 -21.02 -53.81 12.41
C ASP A 151 -22.32 -54.54 12.74
N LYS A 152 -23.26 -54.56 11.79
CA LYS A 152 -24.53 -55.27 11.94
C LYS A 152 -24.25 -56.76 12.22
N PRO A 153 -24.96 -57.39 13.18
CA PRO A 153 -24.78 -58.80 13.46
C PRO A 153 -25.08 -59.62 12.21
N SER A 154 -24.16 -60.50 11.86
CA SER A 154 -24.27 -61.46 10.78
C SER A 154 -25.56 -62.26 10.92
N LEU A 155 -26.45 -62.16 9.91
CA LEU A 155 -27.54 -63.12 9.77
C LEU A 155 -26.91 -64.49 9.48
N SER A 156 -26.82 -65.32 10.51
CA SER A 156 -26.69 -66.76 10.38
C SER A 156 -27.97 -67.30 9.73
N CYS A 157 -27.87 -67.81 8.51
CA CYS A 157 -28.93 -68.60 7.88
C CYS A 157 -29.09 -69.92 8.65
N PRO A 158 -30.32 -70.37 8.99
CA PRO A 158 -30.55 -71.69 9.54
C PRO A 158 -30.58 -72.78 8.45
N ASP A 159 -29.92 -73.88 8.80
CA ASP A 159 -29.89 -75.27 8.28
C ASP A 159 -29.52 -75.54 6.80
#